data_AF-A0A433XKD2-F1
#
_entry.id   AF-A0A433XKD2-F1
#
_cell.length_a   1.000
_cell.length_b   1.000
_cell.length_c   1.000
_cell.angle_alpha   90.00
_cell.angle_beta   90.00
_cell.angle_gamma   90.00
#
_symmetry.space_group_name_H-M   'P 1'
#
loop_
_entity.id
_entity.type
_entity.pdbx_description
1 polymer ?
#
loop_
_entity_poly.entity_id
_entity_poly.type
_entity_poly.pdbx_seq_one_letter_code
_entity_poly.pdbx_strand_id
1 'polypeptide(L)'
;MMRPEVKPPVRPASHLDRALDCEEAIEPGLMQLVAAAEAAGWDRAEIWPALISVAVNQIKADIENDRLEADLRTARIARLLFPDG
;
A
#
# COMPACT_ATOMS: atom_id res chain seq x y z
N MET A 1 -0.89 -1.58 21.55
CA MET A 1 -1.63 -1.67 20.27
C MET A 1 -1.58 -3.12 19.81
N MET A 2 -2.73 -3.74 19.56
CA MET A 2 -2.80 -5.07 18.97
C MET A 2 -2.37 -4.94 17.50
N ARG A 3 -1.39 -5.75 17.06
CA ARG A 3 -1.06 -5.83 15.63
C ARG A 3 -2.13 -6.72 14.97
N PRO A 4 -2.78 -6.28 13.90
CA PRO A 4 -3.68 -7.16 13.16
C PRO A 4 -2.88 -8.34 12.60
N GLU A 5 -3.39 -9.55 12.80
CA GLU A 5 -2.80 -10.77 12.26
C GLU A 5 -3.21 -10.91 10.78
N VAL A 6 -2.26 -10.72 9.88
CA VAL A 6 -2.45 -10.89 8.43
C VAL A 6 -1.80 -12.21 8.02
N LYS A 7 -2.60 -13.13 7.47
CA LYS A 7 -2.10 -14.44 7.02
C LYS A 7 -1.11 -14.26 5.86
N PRO A 8 -0.03 -15.07 5.79
CA PRO A 8 0.90 -15.01 4.67
C PRO A 8 0.22 -15.50 3.38
N PRO A 9 0.71 -15.07 2.20
CA PRO A 9 0.21 -15.59 0.93
C PRO A 9 0.33 -17.11 0.86
N VAL A 10 -0.77 -17.80 0.53
CA VAL A 10 -0.80 -19.27 0.42
C VAL A 10 -0.51 -19.74 -1.00
N ARG A 11 -0.82 -18.92 -2.01
CA ARG A 11 -0.70 -19.24 -3.43
C ARG A 11 0.44 -18.46 -4.11
N PRO A 12 1.05 -19.01 -5.19
CA PRO A 12 2.12 -18.33 -5.93
C PRO A 12 1.61 -17.06 -6.62
N ALA A 13 2.53 -16.12 -6.88
CA ALA A 13 2.22 -14.79 -7.44
C ALA A 13 1.33 -14.80 -8.69
N SER A 14 1.43 -15.84 -9.53
CA SER A 14 0.69 -16.00 -10.78
C SER A 14 -0.71 -16.60 -10.63
N HIS A 15 -1.11 -17.03 -9.43
CA HIS A 15 -2.42 -17.64 -9.22
C HIS A 15 -3.54 -16.59 -9.28
N LEU A 16 -4.60 -16.88 -10.03
CA LEU A 16 -5.72 -15.94 -10.25
C LEU A 16 -6.39 -15.51 -8.95
N ASP A 17 -6.60 -16.44 -8.03
CA ASP A 17 -7.24 -16.17 -6.72
C ASP A 17 -6.34 -15.46 -5.71
N ARG A 18 -5.06 -15.17 -6.04
CA ARG A 18 -4.14 -14.57 -5.06
C ARG A 18 -4.54 -13.13 -4.68
N ALA A 19 -5.22 -12.42 -5.58
CA ALA A 19 -5.77 -11.11 -5.27
C ALA A 19 -6.87 -11.24 -4.20
N LEU A 20 -7.80 -12.18 -4.37
CA LEU A 20 -8.86 -12.48 -3.40
C LEU A 20 -8.27 -12.93 -2.05
N ASP A 21 -7.26 -13.80 -2.05
CA ASP A 21 -6.57 -14.21 -0.81
C ASP A 21 -6.00 -13.02 -0.04
N CYS A 22 -5.49 -12.01 -0.76
CA CYS A 22 -4.95 -10.80 -0.15
C CYS A 22 -6.06 -9.95 0.48
N GLU A 23 -7.19 -9.80 -0.21
CA GLU A 23 -8.37 -9.12 0.31
C GLU A 23 -8.86 -9.80 1.60
N GLU A 24 -9.06 -11.12 1.58
CA GLU A 24 -9.49 -11.91 2.75
C GLU A 24 -8.50 -11.84 3.91
N ALA A 25 -7.20 -11.76 3.63
CA ALA A 25 -6.17 -11.66 4.68
C ALA A 25 -6.16 -10.29 5.37
N ILE A 26 -6.55 -9.22 4.67
CA ILE A 26 -6.50 -7.84 5.18
C ILE A 26 -7.84 -7.41 5.79
N GLU A 27 -8.97 -7.91 5.27
CA GLU A 27 -10.32 -7.52 5.68
C GLU A 27 -10.55 -7.53 7.20
N PRO A 28 -10.11 -8.55 7.98
CA PRO A 28 -10.32 -8.56 9.43
C PRO A 28 -9.66 -7.37 10.14
N GLY A 29 -8.48 -6.93 9.68
CA GLY A 29 -7.79 -5.77 10.22
C GLY A 29 -8.48 -4.47 9.81
N LEU A 30 -8.94 -4.38 8.57
CA LEU A 30 -9.70 -3.23 8.07
C LEU A 30 -11.01 -3.04 8.84
N MET A 31 -11.75 -4.12 9.10
CA MET A 31 -13.01 -4.06 9.85
C MET A 31 -12.81 -3.67 11.32
N GLN A 32 -11.68 -4.05 11.94
CA GLN A 32 -11.32 -3.56 13.26
C GLN A 32 -11.07 -2.04 13.27
N LEU A 33 -10.42 -1.52 12.22
CA LEU A 33 -10.21 -0.07 12.06
C LEU A 33 -11.54 0.66 11.85
N VAL A 34 -12.43 0.12 11.02
CA VAL A 34 -13.79 0.67 10.80
C VAL A 34 -14.55 0.72 12.13
N ALA A 35 -14.57 -0.38 12.89
CA ALA A 35 -15.24 -0.42 14.20
C ALA A 35 -14.65 0.59 15.19
N ALA A 36 -13.33 0.78 15.19
CA ALA A 36 -12.67 1.77 16.03
C ALA A 36 -13.04 3.22 15.63
N ALA A 37 -13.17 3.48 14.32
CA ALA A 37 -13.61 4.78 13.82
C ALA A 37 -15.08 5.05 14.18
N GLU A 38 -15.96 4.06 14.04
CA GLU A 38 -17.36 4.16 14.48
C GLU A 38 -17.45 4.43 15.99
N ALA A 39 -16.66 3.73 16.81
CA ALA A 39 -16.59 3.96 18.25
C ALA A 39 -16.05 5.35 18.64
N ALA A 40 -15.27 5.98 17.75
CA ALA A 40 -14.80 7.35 17.90
C ALA A 40 -15.81 8.40 17.39
N GLY A 41 -16.96 7.96 16.86
CA GLY A 41 -18.06 8.84 16.42
C GLY A 41 -18.08 9.18 14.93
N TRP A 42 -17.26 8.51 14.10
CA TRP A 42 -17.29 8.70 12.64
C TRP A 42 -18.37 7.85 12.00
N ASP A 43 -19.08 8.41 11.02
CA ASP A 43 -20.07 7.65 10.27
C ASP A 43 -19.42 6.85 9.12
N ARG A 44 -20.05 5.72 8.75
CA ARG A 44 -19.58 4.91 7.60
C ARG A 44 -19.47 5.71 6.30
N ALA A 45 -20.30 6.72 6.12
CA ALA A 45 -20.28 7.60 4.96
C ALA A 45 -19.00 8.46 4.90
N GLU A 46 -18.31 8.65 6.03
CA GLU A 46 -17.01 9.33 6.11
C GLU A 46 -15.85 8.34 6.07
N ILE A 47 -16.00 7.21 6.76
CA ILE A 47 -14.96 6.19 6.91
C ILE A 47 -14.55 5.61 5.55
N TRP A 48 -15.50 5.16 4.72
CA TRP A 48 -15.15 4.50 3.45
C TRP A 48 -14.45 5.44 2.45
N PRO A 49 -14.96 6.66 2.19
CA PRO A 49 -14.24 7.61 1.34
C PRO A 49 -12.85 7.98 1.88
N ALA A 50 -12.70 8.12 3.20
CA ALA A 50 -11.41 8.40 3.81
C ALA A 50 -10.42 7.23 3.59
N LEU A 51 -10.83 5.99 3.82
CA LEU A 51 -10.00 4.80 3.59
C LEU A 51 -9.57 4.68 2.12
N ILE A 52 -10.49 4.91 1.17
CA ILE A 52 -10.18 4.93 -0.27
C ILE A 52 -9.16 6.03 -0.58
N SER A 53 -9.38 7.24 -0.07
CA SER A 53 -8.48 8.37 -0.28
C SER A 53 -7.07 8.08 0.24
N VAL A 54 -6.96 7.50 1.44
CA VAL A 54 -5.68 7.10 2.03
C VAL A 54 -4.98 6.06 1.15
N ALA A 55 -5.69 5.01 0.71
CA ALA A 55 -5.12 3.97 -0.15
C ALA A 55 -4.61 4.56 -1.48
N VAL A 56 -5.40 5.42 -2.13
CA VAL A 56 -5.01 6.10 -3.38
C VAL A 56 -3.77 6.97 -3.17
N ASN A 57 -3.67 7.67 -2.05
CA ASN A 57 -2.51 8.50 -1.74
C ASN A 57 -1.25 7.66 -1.51
N GLN A 58 -1.34 6.49 -0.88
CA GLN A 58 -0.21 5.57 -0.75
C GLN A 58 0.25 5.05 -2.11
N ILE A 59 -0.69 4.62 -2.97
CA ILE A 59 -0.38 4.17 -4.34
C ILE A 59 0.37 5.26 -5.12
N LYS A 60 -0.07 6.52 -5.02
CA LYS A 60 0.61 7.65 -5.66
C LYS A 60 2.01 7.87 -5.12
N ALA A 61 2.20 7.75 -3.81
CA ALA A 61 3.51 7.88 -3.19
C ALA A 61 4.45 6.77 -3.65
N ASP A 62 3.99 5.52 -3.73
CA ASP A 62 4.78 4.39 -4.22
C ASP A 62 5.23 4.59 -5.67
N ILE A 63 4.32 5.03 -6.56
CA ILE A 63 4.65 5.35 -7.95
C ILE A 63 5.73 6.44 -8.05
N GLU A 64 5.60 7.50 -7.26
CA GLU A 64 6.57 8.60 -7.28
C GLU A 64 7.94 8.18 -6.72
N ASN A 65 7.93 7.35 -5.67
CA ASN A 65 9.15 6.76 -5.12
C ASN A 65 9.87 5.90 -6.16
N ASP A 66 9.15 5.01 -6.85
CA ASP A 66 9.70 4.16 -7.92
C ASP A 66 10.32 4.99 -9.05
N ARG A 67 9.66 6.10 -9.42
CA ARG A 67 10.14 7.05 -10.42
C ARG A 67 11.43 7.73 -9.98
N LEU A 68 11.43 8.29 -8.77
CA LEU A 68 12.61 8.94 -8.20
C LEU A 68 13.79 7.98 -8.11
N GLU A 69 13.55 6.73 -7.71
CA GLU A 69 14.60 5.72 -7.69
C GLU A 69 15.15 5.41 -9.09
N ALA A 70 14.31 5.36 -10.12
CA ALA A 70 14.76 5.17 -11.50
C ALA A 70 15.63 6.34 -11.99
N ASP A 71 15.24 7.57 -11.68
CA ASP A 71 16.00 8.77 -12.01
C ASP A 71 17.35 8.79 -11.28
N LEU A 72 17.37 8.43 -9.99
CA LEU A 72 18.61 8.30 -9.21
C LEU A 72 19.52 7.22 -9.76
N ARG A 73 18.98 6.06 -10.16
CA ARG A 73 19.76 4.99 -10.81
C ARG A 73 20.41 5.51 -12.10
N THR A 74 19.65 6.22 -12.92
CA THR A 74 20.13 6.80 -14.18
C THR A 74 21.22 7.85 -13.94
N ALA A 75 21.00 8.79 -13.01
CA ALA A 75 21.98 9.83 -12.67
C ALA A 75 23.28 9.24 -12.11
N ARG A 76 23.21 8.18 -11.29
CA ARG A 76 24.38 7.46 -10.77
C ARG A 76 25.19 6.82 -11.90
N ILE A 77 24.53 6.18 -12.87
CA ILE A 77 25.21 5.59 -14.04
C ILE A 77 25.84 6.69 -14.89
N ALA A 78 25.10 7.77 -15.20
CA ALA A 78 25.61 8.88 -15.99
C ALA A 78 26.87 9.50 -15.36
N ARG A 79 26.88 9.68 -14.03
CA ARG A 79 28.05 10.17 -13.28
C ARG A 79 29.26 9.22 -13.36
N LEU A 80 29.03 7.91 -13.41
CA LEU A 80 30.11 6.93 -13.55
C LEU A 80 30.68 6.88 -14.97
N LEU A 81 29.83 7.02 -15.98
CA LEU A 81 30.23 6.98 -17.39
C LEU A 81 30.83 8.31 -17.87
N PHE A 82 30.40 9.42 -17.27
CA PHE A 82 30.86 10.77 -17.58
C PHE A 82 31.27 11.49 -16.28
N PRO A 83 32.42 11.12 -15.69
CA PRO A 83 32.88 11.69 -14.43
C PRO A 83 33.29 13.16 -14.54
N ASP A 84 33.67 13.63 -15.74
CA ASP A 84 34.25 14.95 -16.02
C ASP A 84 33.40 15.76 -17.02
N GLY A 85 32.10 15.89 -16.76
CA GLY A 85 31.32 16.97 -17.41
C GLY A 85 31.87 18.34 -17.05
#